data_AF-A0A1V2HYY8-F1
#
_entry.id   AF-A0A1V2HYY8-F1
#
_cell.length_a   1.000
_cell.length_b   1.000
_cell.length_c   1.000
_cell.angle_alpha   90.00
_cell.angle_beta   90.00
_cell.angle_gamma   90.00
#
_symmetry.space_group_name_H-M   'P 1'
#
loop_
_entity.id
_entity.type
_entity.pdbx_description
1 polymer ?
#
loop_
_entity_poly.entity_id
_entity_poly.type
_entity_poly.pdbx_seq_one_letter_code
_entity_poly.pdbx_strand_id
1 'polypeptide(L)'
;MDMMIDVDGGAGGLVTVALDAYPLPAKDGVLLGQRSAECGGETGLAFVPSYPYPPDGVAWSLAANGKAWALVVCPRLVSPARSMLALVVARLLADQRAALTDRFSPVITCGTRPRFSQDSGYVAIPHLVSVVATDAVQLRVVWEVSDRSKVPGWLESLRPSGSASTEAVAVAA
;
A
#
# COMPACT_ATOMS: atom_id res chain seq x y z
N MET A 1 2.68 14.24 -14.17
CA MET A 1 3.24 15.27 -13.25
C MET A 1 4.14 14.53 -12.29
N ASP A 2 5.38 15.01 -12.12
CA ASP A 2 6.32 14.37 -11.21
C ASP A 2 6.12 14.91 -9.81
N MET A 3 6.00 14.01 -8.85
CA MET A 3 5.92 14.34 -7.44
C MET A 3 6.80 13.37 -6.66
N MET A 4 7.26 13.79 -5.49
CA MET A 4 8.02 12.93 -4.61
C MET A 4 7.12 12.42 -3.50
N ILE A 5 7.20 11.13 -3.23
CA ILE A 5 6.48 10.48 -2.14
C ILE A 5 7.49 9.92 -1.16
N ASP A 6 7.26 10.21 0.12
CA ASP A 6 7.90 9.51 1.22
C ASP A 6 6.84 8.79 2.06
N VAL A 7 7.09 7.53 2.38
CA VAL A 7 6.21 6.72 3.24
C VAL A 7 6.89 6.59 4.59
N ASP A 8 6.31 7.22 5.60
CA ASP A 8 6.89 7.30 6.93
C ASP A 8 7.08 5.89 7.53
N GLY A 9 8.25 5.67 8.14
CA GLY A 9 8.67 4.35 8.63
C GLY A 9 9.05 3.34 7.54
N GLY A 10 9.07 3.73 6.26
CA GLY A 10 9.57 2.91 5.16
C GLY A 10 11.09 2.90 5.06
N ALA A 11 11.65 1.87 4.41
CA ALA A 11 13.10 1.72 4.24
C ALA A 11 13.70 2.66 3.18
N GLY A 12 12.87 3.31 2.36
CA GLY A 12 13.29 4.20 1.29
C GLY A 12 12.67 5.56 1.49
N GLY A 13 13.51 6.59 1.59
CA GLY A 13 13.09 7.99 1.64
C GLY A 13 12.40 8.45 0.36
N LEU A 14 12.37 9.76 0.11
CA LEU A 14 11.65 10.38 -1.00
C LEU A 14 11.89 9.68 -2.36
N VAL A 15 10.83 9.14 -2.94
CA VAL A 15 10.81 8.48 -4.26
C VAL A 15 10.07 9.37 -5.26
N THR A 16 10.72 9.68 -6.38
CA THR A 16 10.07 10.38 -7.50
C THR A 16 9.12 9.43 -8.22
N VAL A 17 7.87 9.87 -8.38
CA VAL A 17 6.82 9.12 -9.07
C VAL A 17 6.14 9.99 -10.11
N ALA A 18 6.02 9.44 -11.31
CA ALA A 18 5.14 9.98 -12.33
C ALA A 18 3.71 9.51 -12.03
N LEU A 19 2.84 10.44 -11.64
CA LEU A 19 1.41 10.19 -11.64
C LEU A 19 0.83 10.62 -12.98
N ASP A 20 0.49 9.62 -13.79
CA ASP A 20 -0.35 9.82 -14.96
C ASP A 20 -1.82 9.84 -14.56
N ALA A 21 -2.60 10.69 -15.24
CA ALA A 21 -4.03 10.72 -15.04
C ALA A 21 -4.64 9.43 -15.59
N TYR A 22 -5.07 8.53 -14.69
CA TYR A 22 -5.86 7.36 -15.07
C TYR A 22 -7.35 7.66 -14.86
N PRO A 23 -8.20 7.57 -15.90
CA PRO A 23 -9.62 7.82 -15.77
C PRO A 23 -10.29 6.70 -14.97
N LEU A 24 -10.49 6.92 -13.67
CA LEU A 24 -11.16 5.96 -12.80
C LEU A 24 -12.69 6.07 -12.94
N PRO A 25 -13.40 4.95 -13.18
CA PRO A 25 -14.85 4.94 -13.18
C PRO A 25 -15.42 5.36 -11.82
N ALA A 26 -16.54 6.10 -11.82
CA ALA A 26 -17.26 6.48 -10.60
C ALA A 26 -18.11 5.32 -10.02
N LYS A 27 -17.51 4.14 -9.87
CA LYS A 27 -18.13 2.89 -9.42
C LYS A 27 -17.19 2.15 -8.45
N ASP A 28 -17.74 1.28 -7.62
CA ASP A 28 -16.94 0.39 -6.77
C ASP A 28 -16.12 -0.58 -7.63
N GLY A 29 -14.86 -0.77 -7.27
CA GLY A 29 -13.99 -1.70 -7.97
C GLY A 29 -12.59 -1.78 -7.39
N VAL A 30 -11.71 -2.44 -8.13
CA VAL A 30 -10.31 -2.65 -7.79
C VAL A 30 -9.45 -2.19 -8.94
N LEU A 31 -8.54 -1.25 -8.67
CA LEU A 31 -7.49 -0.88 -9.60
C LEU A 31 -6.29 -1.80 -9.40
N LEU A 32 -5.79 -2.36 -10.49
CA LEU A 32 -4.66 -3.28 -10.52
C LEU A 32 -3.43 -2.56 -11.07
N GLY A 33 -2.34 -2.61 -10.33
CA GLY A 33 -1.00 -2.31 -10.82
C GLY A 33 -0.30 -3.60 -11.20
N GLN A 34 -0.13 -3.85 -12.49
CA GLN A 34 0.65 -4.99 -12.97
C GLN A 34 2.13 -4.63 -13.06
N ARG A 35 3.01 -5.64 -13.00
CA ARG A 35 4.48 -5.44 -13.06
C ARG A 35 4.99 -5.41 -14.49
N SER A 36 4.24 -6.00 -15.43
CA SER A 36 4.56 -6.03 -16.86
C SER A 36 3.38 -5.52 -17.68
N ALA A 37 3.68 -4.77 -18.75
CA ALA A 37 2.73 -4.26 -19.75
C ALA A 37 2.10 -5.38 -20.60
N GLU A 38 2.47 -6.64 -20.40
CA GLU A 38 2.01 -7.79 -21.19
C GLU A 38 0.52 -8.13 -21.00
N CYS A 39 -0.12 -7.66 -19.93
CA CYS A 39 -1.50 -8.00 -19.59
C CYS A 39 -2.42 -6.79 -19.33
N GLY A 40 -1.89 -5.57 -19.36
CA GLY A 40 -2.63 -4.32 -19.22
C GLY A 40 -2.20 -3.40 -20.34
N GLY A 41 -3.09 -2.56 -20.87
CA GLY A 41 -2.77 -1.62 -21.95
C GLY A 41 -1.57 -0.72 -21.63
N GLU A 42 -1.25 0.25 -22.49
CA GLU A 42 -0.02 1.09 -22.46
C GLU A 42 0.44 1.62 -21.08
N THR A 43 -0.44 1.67 -20.07
CA THR A 43 -0.17 2.13 -18.69
C THR A 43 0.12 1.02 -17.66
N GLY A 44 -0.09 -0.27 -17.98
CA GLY A 44 0.04 -1.40 -17.03
C GLY A 44 -1.01 -1.39 -15.92
N LEU A 45 -2.14 -0.68 -16.13
CA LEU A 45 -3.24 -0.51 -15.19
C LEU A 45 -4.53 -1.14 -15.71
N ALA A 46 -5.28 -1.81 -14.82
CA ALA A 46 -6.60 -2.35 -15.13
C ALA A 46 -7.58 -2.07 -14.00
N PHE A 47 -8.81 -1.67 -14.34
CA PHE A 47 -9.87 -1.50 -13.36
C PHE A 47 -10.88 -2.64 -13.46
N VAL A 48 -11.13 -3.32 -12.34
CA VAL A 48 -12.11 -4.40 -12.22
C VAL A 48 -13.31 -3.91 -11.41
N PRO A 49 -14.50 -3.72 -12.01
CA PRO A 49 -15.72 -3.43 -11.26
C PRO A 49 -16.03 -4.53 -10.24
N SER A 50 -16.47 -4.17 -9.03
CA SER A 50 -16.69 -5.18 -7.97
C SER A 50 -18.14 -5.68 -7.87
N TYR A 51 -19.12 -4.90 -8.35
CA TYR A 51 -20.55 -5.24 -8.21
C TYR A 51 -20.87 -6.65 -8.76
N PRO A 52 -21.66 -7.46 -8.04
CA PRO A 52 -22.40 -7.17 -6.80
C PRO A 52 -21.61 -7.34 -5.49
N TYR A 53 -20.32 -7.62 -5.57
CA TYR A 53 -19.48 -7.94 -4.42
C TYR A 53 -18.80 -6.69 -3.82
N PRO A 54 -18.49 -6.71 -2.51
CA PRO A 54 -17.65 -5.71 -1.88
C PRO A 54 -16.25 -5.64 -2.53
N PRO A 55 -15.70 -4.43 -2.77
CA PRO A 55 -14.44 -4.26 -3.50
C PRO A 55 -13.22 -4.84 -2.75
N ASP A 56 -13.25 -4.90 -1.43
CA ASP A 56 -12.24 -5.54 -0.59
C ASP A 56 -12.20 -7.06 -0.82
N GLY A 57 -13.34 -7.74 -0.86
CA GLY A 57 -13.41 -9.18 -1.15
C GLY A 57 -12.93 -9.53 -2.56
N VAL A 58 -13.26 -8.67 -3.54
CA VAL A 58 -12.75 -8.79 -4.91
C VAL A 58 -11.23 -8.59 -4.95
N ALA A 59 -10.70 -7.60 -4.23
CA ALA A 59 -9.25 -7.37 -4.17
C ALA A 59 -8.51 -8.58 -3.60
N TRP A 60 -9.02 -9.19 -2.51
CA TRP A 60 -8.43 -10.41 -1.95
C TRP A 60 -8.47 -11.59 -2.90
N SER A 61 -9.59 -11.78 -3.60
CA SER A 61 -9.72 -12.83 -4.60
C SER A 61 -8.74 -12.62 -5.77
N LEU A 62 -8.54 -11.38 -6.23
CA LEU A 62 -7.56 -11.06 -7.26
C LEU A 62 -6.12 -11.25 -6.78
N ALA A 63 -5.82 -10.86 -5.54
CA ALA A 63 -4.52 -11.07 -4.90
C ALA A 63 -4.18 -12.57 -4.78
N ALA A 64 -5.15 -13.41 -4.38
CA ALA A 64 -4.98 -14.85 -4.27
C ALA A 64 -4.72 -15.53 -5.63
N ASN A 65 -5.25 -14.97 -6.72
CA ASN A 65 -5.02 -15.48 -8.08
C ASN A 65 -3.66 -15.05 -8.68
N GLY A 66 -2.84 -14.27 -7.96
CA GLY A 66 -1.47 -13.92 -8.39
C GLY A 66 -1.38 -12.99 -9.60
N LYS A 67 -2.50 -12.37 -10.03
CA LYS A 67 -2.56 -11.56 -11.26
C LYS A 67 -2.09 -10.11 -11.11
N ALA A 68 -1.92 -9.64 -9.88
CA ALA A 68 -1.48 -8.29 -9.57
C ALA A 68 -0.72 -8.27 -8.24
N TRP A 69 0.32 -7.45 -8.18
CA TRP A 69 1.21 -7.31 -7.03
C TRP A 69 0.89 -6.06 -6.19
N ALA A 70 0.29 -5.05 -6.83
CA ALA A 70 -0.30 -3.88 -6.19
C ALA A 70 -1.79 -3.80 -6.58
N LEU A 71 -2.66 -3.73 -5.59
CA LEU A 71 -4.11 -3.62 -5.77
C LEU A 71 -4.64 -2.45 -4.94
N VAL A 72 -5.58 -1.70 -5.49
CA VAL A 72 -6.25 -0.61 -4.78
C VAL A 72 -7.75 -0.82 -4.77
N VAL A 73 -8.31 -0.96 -3.57
CA VAL A 73 -9.74 -0.88 -3.37
C VAL A 73 -10.19 0.54 -3.68
N CYS A 74 -11.09 0.68 -4.64
CA CYS A 74 -11.66 1.95 -5.07
C CYS A 74 -13.15 2.00 -4.70
N PRO A 75 -13.50 2.50 -3.50
CA PRO A 75 -14.90 2.75 -3.16
C PRO A 75 -15.50 3.83 -4.07
N ARG A 76 -16.81 3.77 -4.27
CA ARG A 76 -17.57 4.77 -5.02
C ARG A 76 -17.35 6.15 -4.42
N LEU A 77 -17.27 7.15 -5.30
CA LEU A 77 -17.11 8.58 -4.96
C LEU A 77 -15.77 8.96 -4.29
N VAL A 78 -14.82 8.03 -4.17
CA VAL A 78 -13.45 8.39 -3.76
C VAL A 78 -12.76 9.12 -4.92
N SER A 79 -12.08 10.22 -4.60
CA SER A 79 -11.33 11.00 -5.58
C SER A 79 -10.30 10.11 -6.31
N PRO A 80 -10.25 10.15 -7.66
CA PRO A 80 -9.26 9.40 -8.44
C PRO A 80 -7.82 9.65 -7.96
N ALA A 81 -7.49 10.88 -7.56
CA ALA A 81 -6.16 11.22 -7.05
C ALA A 81 -5.80 10.43 -5.77
N ARG A 82 -6.78 10.14 -4.90
CA ARG A 82 -6.55 9.32 -3.69
C ARG A 82 -6.30 7.85 -4.05
N SER A 83 -7.03 7.32 -5.02
CA SER A 83 -6.82 5.95 -5.50
C SER A 83 -5.47 5.80 -6.21
N MET A 84 -5.06 6.81 -6.99
CA MET A 84 -3.75 6.82 -7.63
C MET A 84 -2.61 6.96 -6.60
N LEU A 85 -2.76 7.81 -5.58
CA LEU A 85 -1.81 7.87 -4.47
C LEU A 85 -1.69 6.50 -3.77
N ALA A 86 -2.83 5.86 -3.48
CA ALA A 86 -2.85 4.54 -2.86
C ALA A 86 -2.19 3.45 -3.74
N LEU A 87 -2.30 3.56 -5.07
CA LEU A 87 -1.62 2.68 -6.01
C LEU A 87 -0.10 2.83 -5.93
N VAL A 88 0.39 4.07 -5.91
CA VAL A 88 1.83 4.32 -5.80
C VAL A 88 2.37 3.74 -4.50
N VAL A 89 1.68 4.00 -3.38
CA VAL A 89 2.07 3.43 -2.08
C VAL A 89 2.03 1.90 -2.11
N ALA A 90 1.02 1.28 -2.73
CA ALA A 90 0.97 -0.17 -2.87
C ALA A 90 2.17 -0.74 -3.62
N ARG A 91 2.58 -0.09 -4.72
CA ARG A 91 3.77 -0.47 -5.50
C ARG A 91 5.05 -0.36 -4.67
N LEU A 92 5.25 0.77 -3.99
CA LEU A 92 6.43 0.98 -3.13
C LEU A 92 6.52 -0.07 -2.02
N LEU A 93 5.42 -0.34 -1.32
CA LEU A 93 5.39 -1.38 -0.27
C LEU A 93 5.65 -2.77 -0.84
N ALA A 94 5.14 -3.06 -2.04
CA ALA A 94 5.32 -4.36 -2.66
C ALA A 94 6.76 -4.54 -3.18
N ASP A 95 7.41 -3.48 -3.66
CA ASP A 95 8.83 -3.48 -4.04
C ASP A 95 9.73 -3.69 -2.82
N GLN A 96 9.42 -3.01 -1.70
CA GLN A 96 10.12 -3.22 -0.43
C GLN A 96 9.99 -4.68 0.04
N ARG A 97 8.81 -5.29 -0.06
CA ARG A 97 8.61 -6.70 0.29
C ARG A 97 9.37 -7.65 -0.64
N ALA A 98 9.42 -7.35 -1.92
CA ALA A 98 10.17 -8.13 -2.90
C ALA A 98 11.68 -8.04 -2.67
N ALA A 99 12.18 -6.90 -2.17
CA ALA A 99 13.59 -6.76 -1.81
C ALA A 99 13.97 -7.53 -0.54
N LEU A 100 13.03 -7.70 0.40
CA LEU A 100 13.25 -8.39 1.67
C LEU A 100 12.96 -9.89 1.61
N THR A 101 12.15 -10.34 0.65
CA THR A 101 11.69 -11.73 0.57
C THR A 101 11.66 -12.20 -0.88
N ASP A 102 12.13 -13.42 -1.15
CA ASP A 102 12.00 -14.07 -2.46
C ASP A 102 10.55 -14.50 -2.80
N ARG A 103 9.57 -14.08 -1.99
CA ARG A 103 8.17 -14.46 -2.15
C ARG A 103 7.34 -13.31 -2.67
N PHE A 104 6.51 -13.61 -3.66
CA PHE A 104 5.45 -12.72 -4.09
C PHE A 104 4.45 -12.49 -2.95
N SER A 105 4.29 -11.23 -2.54
CA SER A 105 3.36 -10.82 -1.50
C SER A 105 2.57 -9.61 -1.98
N PRO A 106 1.33 -9.80 -2.48
CA PRO A 106 0.54 -8.69 -3.00
C PRO A 106 0.22 -7.69 -1.90
N VAL A 107 0.22 -6.41 -2.26
CA VAL A 107 -0.18 -5.31 -1.38
C VAL A 107 -1.54 -4.79 -1.82
N ILE A 108 -2.49 -4.76 -0.90
CA ILE A 108 -3.82 -4.19 -1.12
C ILE A 108 -3.90 -2.89 -0.33
N THR A 109 -4.24 -1.78 -0.98
CA THR A 109 -4.42 -0.47 -0.33
C THR A 109 -5.77 0.16 -0.63
N CYS A 110 -6.10 1.22 0.12
CA CYS A 110 -7.24 2.07 -0.12
C CYS A 110 -6.88 3.53 0.24
N GLY A 111 -7.29 4.46 -0.61
CA GLY A 111 -7.07 5.90 -0.37
C GLY A 111 -7.91 6.45 0.78
N THR A 112 -8.91 5.72 1.26
CA THR A 112 -9.78 6.02 2.41
C THR A 112 -9.77 4.87 3.39
N ARG A 113 -10.11 5.11 4.66
CA ARG A 113 -10.19 4.04 5.65
C ARG A 113 -11.26 3.01 5.23
N PRO A 114 -10.90 1.75 4.96
CA PRO A 114 -11.87 0.70 4.67
C PRO A 114 -12.80 0.48 5.87
N ARG A 115 -14.07 0.17 5.59
CA ARG A 115 -15.05 -0.20 6.61
C ARG A 115 -15.23 -1.71 6.57
N PHE A 116 -14.46 -2.40 7.39
CA PHE A 116 -14.59 -3.84 7.51
C PHE A 116 -15.71 -4.21 8.48
N SER A 117 -16.42 -5.30 8.17
CA SER A 117 -17.23 -5.97 9.20
C SER A 117 -16.31 -6.58 10.26
N GLN A 118 -16.83 -6.75 11.48
CA GLN A 118 -16.11 -7.34 12.60
C GLN A 118 -15.51 -8.72 12.26
N ASP A 119 -16.23 -9.49 11.43
CA ASP A 119 -15.92 -10.87 11.04
C ASP A 119 -15.11 -11.02 9.75
N SER A 120 -14.71 -9.91 9.13
CA SER A 120 -13.98 -9.90 7.85
C SER A 120 -12.62 -10.60 7.88
N GLY A 121 -12.03 -10.83 9.07
CA GLY A 121 -10.66 -11.35 9.20
C GLY A 121 -9.57 -10.37 8.73
N TYR A 122 -9.93 -9.14 8.33
CA TYR A 122 -8.99 -8.14 7.83
C TYR A 122 -8.74 -7.02 8.84
N VAL A 123 -7.63 -6.31 8.63
CA VAL A 123 -7.24 -5.11 9.36
C VAL A 123 -6.81 -4.01 8.40
N ALA A 124 -7.03 -2.75 8.79
CA ALA A 124 -6.58 -1.57 8.07
C ALA A 124 -5.35 -0.98 8.78
N ILE A 125 -4.20 -0.98 8.13
CA ILE A 125 -2.94 -0.45 8.64
C ILE A 125 -2.73 0.95 8.02
N PRO A 126 -2.66 2.03 8.81
CA PRO A 126 -2.41 3.36 8.28
C PRO A 126 -0.93 3.55 7.94
N HIS A 127 -0.66 4.02 6.73
CA HIS A 127 0.64 4.52 6.28
C HIS A 127 0.55 6.04 6.15
N LEU A 128 1.40 6.77 6.87
CA LEU A 128 1.53 8.21 6.73
C LEU A 128 2.43 8.50 5.52
N VAL A 129 1.99 9.40 4.66
CA VAL A 129 2.60 9.65 3.35
C VAL A 129 2.81 11.14 3.18
N SER A 130 4.05 11.55 2.96
CA SER A 130 4.40 12.90 2.56
C SER A 130 4.39 12.99 1.03
N VAL A 131 3.50 13.81 0.49
CA VAL A 131 3.43 14.11 -0.95
C VAL A 131 4.04 15.48 -1.18
N VAL A 132 5.17 15.51 -1.85
CA VAL A 132 5.92 16.74 -2.15
C VAL A 132 5.70 17.09 -3.62
N ALA A 133 5.02 18.20 -3.84
CA ALA A 133 4.87 18.85 -5.14
C ALA A 133 5.76 20.11 -5.18
N THR A 134 5.90 20.71 -6.36
CA THR A 134 6.78 21.86 -6.61
C THR A 134 6.56 23.04 -5.64
N ASP A 135 5.33 23.23 -5.17
CA ASP A 135 4.91 24.38 -4.36
C ASP A 135 4.46 24.01 -2.94
N ALA A 136 4.28 22.72 -2.62
CA ALA A 136 3.69 22.31 -1.36
C ALA A 136 4.08 20.88 -0.93
N VAL A 137 4.14 20.69 0.38
CA VAL A 137 4.17 19.37 1.03
C VAL A 137 2.81 19.09 1.64
N GLN A 138 2.25 17.92 1.37
CA GLN A 138 0.97 17.49 1.90
C GLN A 138 1.11 16.14 2.62
N LEU A 139 0.69 16.09 3.88
CA LEU A 139 0.57 14.83 4.61
C LEU A 139 -0.76 14.14 4.27
N ARG A 140 -0.71 12.85 3.96
CA ARG A 140 -1.84 12.01 3.60
C ARG A 140 -1.73 10.67 4.31
N VAL A 141 -2.86 9.98 4.46
CA VAL A 141 -2.90 8.62 4.99
C VAL A 141 -3.42 7.70 3.90
N VAL A 142 -2.66 6.65 3.60
CA VAL A 142 -3.08 5.51 2.79
C VAL A 142 -3.27 4.31 3.69
N TRP A 143 -4.32 3.53 3.47
CA TRP A 143 -4.62 2.38 4.30
C TRP A 143 -4.24 1.11 3.58
N GLU A 144 -3.34 0.32 4.13
CA GLU A 144 -3.10 -1.04 3.69
C GLU A 144 -4.16 -1.97 4.29
N VAL A 145 -4.66 -2.91 3.49
CA VAL A 145 -5.54 -3.99 3.91
C VAL A 145 -4.70 -5.25 4.08
N SER A 146 -4.69 -5.80 5.29
CA SER A 146 -3.91 -7.00 5.60
C SER A 146 -4.77 -8.05 6.31
N ASP A 147 -4.32 -9.28 6.26
CA ASP A 147 -4.93 -10.39 6.99
C ASP A 147 -4.59 -10.26 8.48
N ARG A 148 -5.61 -10.32 9.35
CA ARG A 148 -5.43 -10.20 10.79
C ARG A 148 -4.48 -11.26 11.36
N SER A 149 -4.40 -12.44 10.76
CA SER A 149 -3.48 -13.51 11.16
C SER A 149 -2.00 -13.13 10.97
N LYS A 150 -1.69 -12.16 10.10
CA LYS A 150 -0.32 -11.68 9.87
C LYS A 150 0.14 -10.62 10.87
N VAL A 151 -0.80 -9.99 11.58
CA VAL A 151 -0.50 -8.89 12.53
C VAL A 151 0.47 -9.31 13.63
N PRO A 152 0.35 -10.48 14.28
CA PRO A 152 1.30 -10.88 15.31
C PRO A 152 2.75 -10.95 14.78
N GLY A 153 2.97 -11.61 13.64
CA GLY A 153 4.30 -11.71 13.03
C GLY A 153 4.87 -10.35 12.61
N TRP A 154 4.02 -9.44 12.15
CA TRP A 154 4.42 -8.06 11.85
C TRP A 154 4.82 -7.30 13.13
N LEU A 155 4.02 -7.38 14.20
CA LEU A 155 4.38 -6.76 15.49
C LEU A 155 5.69 -7.30 16.07
N GLU A 156 5.96 -8.60 15.90
CA GLU A 156 7.25 -9.19 16.27
C GLU A 156 8.40 -8.61 15.46
N SER A 157 8.23 -8.39 14.14
CA SER A 157 9.25 -7.78 13.28
C SER A 157 9.60 -6.33 13.64
N LEU A 158 8.70 -5.63 14.34
CA LEU A 158 8.90 -4.27 14.82
C LEU A 158 9.57 -4.21 16.20
N ARG A 159 9.73 -5.35 16.88
CA ARG A 159 10.44 -5.35 18.16
C ARG A 159 11.91 -4.98 17.91
N PRO A 160 12.45 -4.01 18.65
CA PRO A 160 13.88 -3.74 18.60
C PRO A 160 14.64 -5.02 18.93
N SER A 161 15.46 -5.50 18.02
CA SER A 161 16.46 -6.53 18.31
C SER A 161 17.31 -5.99 19.45
N GLY A 162 17.20 -6.57 20.65
CA GLY A 162 17.80 -6.03 21.86
C GLY A 162 19.22 -5.55 21.61
N SER A 163 19.44 -4.24 21.79
CA SER A 163 20.77 -3.65 21.77
C SER A 163 21.63 -4.43 22.76
N ALA A 164 22.77 -4.93 22.27
CA ALA A 164 23.82 -5.50 23.09
C ALA A 164 24.02 -4.63 24.34
N SER A 165 23.97 -5.28 25.49
CA SER A 165 24.34 -4.73 26.79
C SER A 165 25.66 -3.98 26.67
N THR A 166 25.59 -2.64 26.64
CA THR A 166 26.74 -1.79 26.89
C THR A 166 26.99 -1.88 28.39
N GLU A 167 27.99 -2.67 28.77
CA GLU A 167 28.54 -2.68 30.13
C GLU A 167 28.76 -1.24 30.59
N ALA A 168 28.21 -0.93 31.76
CA ALA A 168 28.47 0.32 32.44
C ALA A 168 29.96 0.38 32.81
N VAL A 169 30.70 1.27 32.17
CA VAL A 169 32.01 1.69 32.66
C VAL A 169 31.76 2.47 33.95
N ALA A 170 32.04 1.82 35.08
CA ALA A 170 32.10 2.46 36.38
C ALA A 170 33.26 3.47 36.38
N VAL A 171 32.94 4.75 36.54
CA VAL A 171 33.93 5.77 36.96
C VAL A 171 33.82 5.87 38.47
N ALA A 172 34.80 5.28 39.16
CA ALA A 172 35.03 5.52 40.58
C ALA A 172 35.65 6.91 40.78
N ALA A 173 35.21 7.59 41.84
CA ALA A 173 35.69 8.88 42.32
C ALA A 173 37.12 8.80 42.89
#